data_AF-A0A9K3IE48-F1
#
_entry.id   AF-A0A9K3IE48-F1
#
_cell.length_a   1.000
_cell.length_b   1.000
_cell.length_c   1.000
_cell.angle_alpha   90.00
_cell.angle_beta   90.00
_cell.angle_gamma   90.00
#
_symmetry.space_group_name_H-M   'P 1'
#
loop_
_entity.id
_entity.type
_entity.pdbx_description
1 polymer ?
#
loop_
_entity_poly.entity_id
_entity_poly.type
_entity_poly.pdbx_seq_one_letter_code
_entity_poly.pdbx_strand_id
1 'polypeptide(L)'
;MFTCSELIVESGPTQTQKVPPPDQPMEQLTDSIRMQLKAHFDTPGCAQTESLNQLALGLDRKKAACLFYQTLVLATRDIIKVYQKEPYGNIVISRGAKM
;
A
#
# COMPACT_ATOMS: atom_id res chain seq x y z
N MET A 1 15.64 -38.08 -17.19
CA MET A 1 16.21 -37.22 -18.26
C MET A 1 16.33 -35.82 -17.71
N PHE A 2 17.56 -35.30 -17.73
CA PHE A 2 18.04 -33.92 -17.55
C PHE A 2 17.23 -32.91 -18.42
N THR A 3 17.10 -31.60 -18.19
CA THR A 3 17.80 -30.58 -17.37
C THR A 3 16.95 -29.30 -17.27
N CYS A 4 17.13 -28.52 -16.20
CA CYS A 4 16.72 -27.11 -16.12
C CYS A 4 17.30 -26.30 -17.28
N SER A 5 16.45 -25.63 -18.06
CA SER A 5 16.88 -24.62 -19.02
C SER A 5 16.91 -23.26 -18.35
N GLU A 6 18.14 -22.87 -18.02
CA GLU A 6 18.67 -21.52 -17.86
C GLU A 6 17.93 -20.46 -18.71
N LEU A 7 17.28 -19.52 -18.03
CA LEU A 7 17.10 -18.16 -18.55
C LEU A 7 17.73 -17.19 -17.54
N ILE A 8 19.06 -17.22 -17.51
CA ILE A 8 19.89 -16.15 -16.97
C ILE A 8 19.69 -14.93 -17.87
N VAL A 9 18.76 -14.06 -17.50
CA VAL A 9 18.79 -12.67 -17.96
C VAL A 9 19.69 -11.93 -16.98
N GLU A 10 20.89 -11.63 -17.44
CA GLU A 10 21.81 -10.67 -16.84
C GLU A 10 21.11 -9.30 -16.81
N SER A 11 20.37 -8.99 -15.75
CA SER A 11 19.92 -7.63 -15.50
C SER A 11 21.09 -6.88 -14.88
N GLY A 12 21.64 -5.89 -15.60
CA GLY A 12 22.64 -4.94 -15.10
C GLY A 12 22.22 -4.27 -13.78
N PRO A 13 23.12 -3.50 -13.13
CA PRO A 13 22.91 -2.98 -11.78
C PRO A 13 21.55 -2.32 -11.67
N THR A 14 20.66 -2.96 -10.90
CA THR A 14 19.30 -2.50 -10.70
C THR A 14 19.36 -1.09 -10.15
N GLN A 15 18.80 -0.15 -10.90
CA GLN A 15 18.69 1.25 -10.51
C GLN A 15 18.15 1.33 -9.08
N THR A 16 19.02 1.71 -8.14
CA THR A 16 18.67 2.01 -6.76
C THR A 16 17.46 2.93 -6.79
N GLN A 17 16.32 2.44 -6.30
CA GLN A 17 15.12 3.24 -6.16
C GLN A 17 15.51 4.40 -5.24
N LYS A 18 15.71 5.59 -5.81
CA LYS A 18 15.92 6.82 -5.06
C LYS A 18 14.71 6.93 -4.15
N VAL A 19 14.92 6.67 -2.86
CA VAL A 19 13.98 7.01 -1.81
C VAL A 19 13.56 8.46 -2.09
N PRO A 20 12.28 8.74 -2.38
CA PRO A 20 11.86 10.09 -2.68
C PRO A 20 12.22 10.96 -1.47
N PRO A 21 12.83 12.15 -1.69
CA PRO A 21 13.12 13.08 -0.61
C PRO A 21 11.82 13.43 0.15
N PRO A 22 11.89 13.66 1.47
CA PRO A 22 10.72 13.77 2.34
C PRO A 22 9.83 14.99 2.06
N ASP A 23 10.28 15.99 1.29
CA ASP A 23 9.54 17.25 1.08
C ASP A 23 8.61 17.23 -0.15
N GLN A 24 7.69 16.26 -0.24
CA GLN A 24 6.62 16.33 -1.24
C GLN A 24 5.25 16.61 -0.59
N PRO A 25 4.46 17.60 -1.05
CA PRO A 25 3.11 17.88 -0.56
C PRO A 25 2.11 16.71 -0.71
N MET A 26 2.52 15.62 -1.36
CA MET A 26 1.89 14.31 -1.32
C MET A 26 1.80 13.70 0.08
N GLU A 27 2.58 14.19 1.06
CA GLU A 27 2.48 13.78 2.45
C GLU A 27 1.12 14.13 3.06
N GLN A 28 0.49 15.25 2.70
CA GLN A 28 -0.78 15.66 3.34
C GLN A 28 -1.92 14.66 3.11
N LEU A 29 -2.03 14.13 1.89
CA LEU A 29 -3.02 13.08 1.59
C LEU A 29 -2.66 11.78 2.31
N THR A 30 -1.38 11.42 2.32
CA THR A 30 -0.86 10.23 3.00
C THR A 30 -1.12 10.28 4.51
N ASP A 31 -0.92 11.45 5.11
CA ASP A 31 -1.15 11.73 6.52
C ASP A 31 -2.64 11.72 6.86
N SER A 32 -3.48 12.26 5.98
CA SER A 32 -4.94 12.21 6.15
C SER A 32 -5.43 10.77 6.16
N ILE A 33 -4.95 9.93 5.23
CA ILE A 33 -5.27 8.50 5.17
C ILE A 33 -4.76 7.80 6.43
N ARG A 34 -3.52 8.09 6.85
CA ARG A 34 -2.94 7.54 8.09
C ARG A 34 -3.79 7.90 9.31
N MET A 35 -4.19 9.17 9.46
CA MET A 35 -5.02 9.62 10.57
C MET A 35 -6.39 8.95 10.56
N GLN A 36 -7.03 8.84 9.38
CA GLN A 36 -8.34 8.17 9.25
C GLN A 36 -8.24 6.69 9.64
N LEU A 37 -7.24 5.98 9.11
CA LEU A 37 -7.01 4.57 9.44
C LEU A 37 -6.70 4.40 10.92
N LYS A 38 -5.84 5.26 11.48
CA LYS A 38 -5.52 5.25 12.91
C LYS A 38 -6.76 5.45 13.78
N ALA A 39 -7.59 6.44 13.47
CA ALA A 39 -8.84 6.69 14.18
C ALA A 39 -9.81 5.49 14.09
N HIS A 40 -9.91 4.85 12.92
CA HIS A 40 -10.72 3.64 12.76
C HIS A 40 -10.20 2.48 13.62
N PHE A 41 -8.90 2.22 13.62
CA PHE A 41 -8.30 1.13 14.41
C PHE A 41 -8.30 1.39 15.93
N ASP A 42 -8.22 2.66 16.34
CA ASP A 42 -8.24 3.05 17.76
C ASP A 42 -9.69 3.15 18.31
N THR A 43 -10.73 3.10 17.46
CA THR A 43 -12.14 3.10 17.89
C THR A 43 -12.53 1.75 18.51
N PRO A 44 -12.93 1.69 19.79
CA PRO A 44 -13.30 0.45 20.46
C PRO A 44 -14.52 -0.20 19.79
N GLY A 45 -14.40 -1.49 19.45
CA GLY A 45 -15.47 -2.25 18.78
C GLY A 45 -15.49 -2.15 17.26
N CYS A 46 -14.57 -1.38 16.65
CA CYS A 46 -14.44 -1.32 15.20
C CYS A 46 -13.61 -2.49 14.64
N ALA A 47 -13.75 -2.74 13.34
CA ALA A 47 -13.00 -3.79 12.66
C ALA A 47 -11.50 -3.48 12.68
N GLN A 48 -10.68 -4.49 12.99
CA GLN A 48 -9.21 -4.38 12.99
C GLN A 48 -8.62 -4.35 11.56
N THR A 49 -9.48 -4.40 10.56
CA THR A 49 -9.13 -4.40 9.15
C THR A 49 -10.07 -3.50 8.37
N GLU A 50 -9.54 -2.84 7.36
CA GLU A 50 -10.25 -1.98 6.43
C GLU A 50 -10.13 -2.49 5.00
N SER A 51 -10.98 -2.02 4.09
CA SER A 51 -10.92 -2.39 2.67
C SER A 51 -10.54 -1.17 1.82
N LEU A 52 -9.51 -1.32 0.99
CA LEU A 52 -9.14 -0.27 0.04
C LEU A 52 -10.26 0.04 -0.95
N ASN A 53 -11.02 -0.99 -1.34
CA ASN A 53 -12.16 -0.82 -2.24
C ASN A 53 -13.26 0.02 -1.57
N GLN A 54 -13.50 -0.18 -0.28
CA GLN A 54 -14.44 0.64 0.50
C GLN A 54 -13.95 2.08 0.63
N LEU A 55 -12.65 2.29 0.90
CA LEU A 55 -12.05 3.64 0.94
C LEU A 55 -12.10 4.34 -0.42
N ALA A 56 -12.09 3.58 -1.51
CA ALA A 56 -12.17 4.11 -2.87
C ALA A 56 -13.63 4.27 -3.39
N LEU A 57 -14.64 3.85 -2.63
CA LEU A 57 -16.05 3.98 -3.04
C LEU A 57 -16.39 5.46 -3.27
N GLY A 58 -16.97 5.75 -4.43
CA GLY A 58 -17.35 7.12 -4.81
C GLY A 58 -16.18 8.04 -5.21
N LEU A 59 -14.93 7.54 -5.23
CA LEU A 59 -13.80 8.32 -5.74
C LEU A 59 -13.69 8.24 -7.27
N ASP A 60 -13.31 9.35 -7.88
CA ASP A 60 -12.93 9.39 -9.30
C ASP A 60 -11.71 8.51 -9.56
N ARG A 61 -11.56 8.01 -10.79
CA ARG A 61 -10.42 7.15 -11.19
C ARG A 61 -9.05 7.71 -10.77
N LYS A 62 -8.85 9.03 -10.94
CA LYS A 62 -7.60 9.70 -10.55
C LYS A 62 -7.37 9.66 -9.04
N LYS A 63 -8.42 9.88 -8.24
CA LYS A 63 -8.35 9.85 -6.78
C LYS A 63 -8.16 8.43 -6.27
N ALA A 64 -8.86 7.45 -6.85
CA ALA A 64 -8.68 6.04 -6.53
C ALA A 64 -7.25 5.55 -6.81
N ALA A 65 -6.67 5.92 -7.96
CA ALA A 65 -5.28 5.60 -8.28
C ALA A 65 -4.28 6.27 -7.30
N CYS A 66 -4.55 7.51 -6.90
CA CYS A 66 -3.74 8.20 -5.90
C CYS A 66 -3.83 7.51 -4.53
N LEU A 67 -5.03 7.15 -4.08
CA LEU A 67 -5.27 6.41 -2.84
C LEU A 67 -4.53 5.06 -2.85
N PHE A 68 -4.58 4.33 -3.96
CA PHE A 68 -3.84 3.08 -4.12
C PHE A 68 -2.34 3.29 -3.94
N TYR A 69 -1.76 4.29 -4.62
CA TYR A 69 -0.35 4.60 -4.49
C TYR A 69 0.03 4.98 -3.05
N GLN A 70 -0.76 5.82 -2.38
CA GLN A 70 -0.47 6.20 -0.99
C GLN A 70 -0.61 5.03 0.00
N THR A 71 -1.52 4.10 -0.26
CA THR A 71 -1.62 2.86 0.52
C THR A 71 -0.32 2.05 0.39
N LEU A 72 0.29 1.98 -0.80
CA LEU A 72 1.59 1.33 -0.99
C LEU A 72 2.72 2.07 -0.27
N VAL A 73 2.71 3.41 -0.25
CA VAL A 73 3.69 4.20 0.50
C VAL A 73 3.60 3.92 2.00
N LEU A 74 2.38 3.89 2.56
CA LEU A 74 2.15 3.55 3.96
C LEU A 74 2.59 2.12 4.29
N ALA A 75 2.33 1.17 3.38
CA ALA A 75 2.76 -0.22 3.55
C ALA A 75 4.29 -0.36 3.51
N THR A 76 4.97 0.36 2.62
CA THR A 76 6.44 0.38 2.53
C THR A 76 7.08 0.92 3.80
N ARG A 77 6.42 1.86 4.48
CA ARG A 77 6.87 2.42 5.76
C ARG A 77 6.54 1.53 6.97
N ASP A 78 5.83 0.41 6.76
CA ASP A 78 5.31 -0.51 7.80
C ASP A 78 4.32 0.16 8.77
N ILE A 79 3.62 1.21 8.30
CA ILE A 79 2.53 1.87 9.02
C ILE A 79 1.26 1.02 8.91
N ILE A 80 1.03 0.43 7.73
CA ILE A 80 -0.10 -0.46 7.48
C ILE A 80 0.40 -1.76 6.84
N LYS A 81 -0.40 -2.82 6.96
CA LYS A 81 -0.20 -4.08 6.23
C LYS A 81 -1.31 -4.26 5.23
N VAL A 82 -0.95 -4.69 4.01
CA VAL A 82 -1.91 -4.96 2.94
C VAL A 82 -1.94 -6.46 2.64
N TYR A 83 -3.13 -7.00 2.42
CA TYR A 83 -3.36 -8.39 2.05
C TYR A 83 -4.40 -8.48 0.94
N GLN A 84 -4.08 -9.21 -0.12
CA GLN A 84 -5.00 -9.49 -1.23
C GLN A 84 -5.09 -10.99 -1.44
N LYS A 85 -6.29 -11.55 -1.32
CA LYS A 85 -6.52 -13.00 -1.40
C LYS A 85 -6.51 -13.51 -2.84
N GLU A 86 -7.08 -12.74 -3.76
CA GLU A 86 -7.30 -13.12 -5.16
C GLU A 86 -6.86 -11.97 -6.09
N PRO A 87 -6.32 -12.26 -7.29
CA PRO A 87 -5.94 -11.22 -8.25
C PRO A 87 -7.12 -10.29 -8.56
N TYR A 88 -6.88 -8.97 -8.53
CA TYR A 88 -7.92 -7.94 -8.70
C TYR A 88 -9.08 -8.01 -7.68
N GLY A 89 -8.96 -8.86 -6.66
CA GLY A 89 -9.91 -8.97 -5.57
C GLY A 89 -9.73 -7.84 -4.55
N ASN A 90 -10.55 -7.91 -3.49
CA ASN A 90 -10.51 -6.93 -2.42
C ASN A 90 -9.13 -6.87 -1.75
N ILE A 91 -8.63 -5.66 -1.54
CA ILE A 91 -7.39 -5.40 -0.81
C ILE A 91 -7.76 -5.03 0.61
N VAL A 92 -7.34 -5.86 1.55
CA VAL A 92 -7.54 -5.70 2.98
C VAL A 92 -6.34 -4.96 3.57
N ILE A 93 -6.62 -3.94 4.36
CA ILE A 93 -5.65 -3.11 5.08
C ILE A 93 -5.77 -3.45 6.56
N SER A 94 -4.64 -3.60 7.24
CA SER A 94 -4.57 -3.88 8.69
C SER A 94 -3.45 -3.07 9.33
N ARG A 95 -3.38 -3.09 10.67
CA ARG A 95 -2.39 -2.33 11.43
C ARG A 95 -0.95 -2.83 11.18
N GLY A 96 -0.06 -1.92 10.79
CA GLY A 96 1.38 -2.16 10.73
C GLY A 96 2.05 -1.95 12.10
N ALA A 97 3.31 -2.34 12.23
CA ALA A 97 4.00 -2.27 13.52
C ALA A 97 4.29 -0.81 13.95
N LYS A 98 4.29 0.14 13.02
CA LYS A 98 4.64 1.55 13.27
C LYS A 98 3.44 2.49 13.37
N MET A 99 2.24 1.99 13.69
CA MET A 99 0.99 2.78 13.72
C MET A 99 0.26 2.81 15.07
#